data_AF-A0A7Y2EQC5-F1
#
_entry.id   AF-A0A7Y2EQC5-F1
#
_cell.length_a   1.000
_cell.length_b   1.000
_cell.length_c   1.000
_cell.angle_alpha   90.00
_cell.angle_beta   90.00
_cell.angle_gamma   90.00
#
_symmetry.space_group_name_H-M   'P 1'
#
loop_
_entity.id
_entity.type
_entity.pdbx_description
1 polymer ?
#
loop_
_entity_poly.entity_id
_entity_poly.type
_entity_poly.pdbx_seq_one_letter_code
_entity_poly.pdbx_strand_id
1 'polypeptide(L)'
;MRLVTLLAVGAVLLAVGFGLGRATAPGPDFSQFSASTPVGKPTDPVALWGKFADDLRTAGQQVLATYPREPEIDKAEALRYLLQQVQAASGAMLMRQTGEPALLRLGATTLNKWGLDAADAKYMGAVVDSTGTYRLHGKVGSARLFAVQLSTQVMPYEAYDEITGDRLQTDAAGNFELLIAREKPADWNGNWLRMDPNATDLLVREYYRDWEQEQPGSYYLERLDGEASTEPLTLATVAKLLDDTIGQFYLRAPQWQERSKQLVRFVA
;
A
#
# COMPACT_ATOMS: atom_id res chain seq x y z
N MET A 1 -21.71 -19.39 22.65
CA MET A 1 -20.42 -20.08 22.37
C MET A 1 -20.09 -20.27 20.89
N ARG A 2 -20.84 -19.67 19.92
CA ARG A 2 -20.60 -19.79 18.47
C ARG A 2 -20.14 -18.50 17.76
N LEU A 3 -20.03 -17.37 18.49
CA LEU A 3 -19.68 -16.06 17.93
C LEU A 3 -18.16 -15.77 17.90
N VAL A 4 -17.40 -16.40 18.81
CA VAL A 4 -15.94 -16.22 18.93
C VAL A 4 -15.19 -16.92 17.79
N THR A 5 -15.79 -17.94 17.17
CA THR A 5 -15.17 -18.72 16.08
C THR A 5 -15.21 -18.03 14.71
N LEU A 6 -16.13 -17.08 14.48
CA LEU A 6 -16.22 -16.29 13.23
C LEU A 6 -15.28 -15.08 13.21
N LEU A 7 -15.00 -14.48 14.38
CA LEU A 7 -14.12 -13.32 14.52
C LEU A 7 -12.65 -13.66 14.27
N ALA A 8 -12.22 -14.88 14.58
CA ALA A 8 -10.90 -15.36 14.21
C ALA A 8 -10.74 -15.54 12.68
N VAL A 9 -11.80 -15.90 11.96
CA VAL A 9 -11.71 -16.24 10.53
C VAL A 9 -11.52 -14.99 9.64
N GLY A 10 -12.08 -13.83 9.99
CA GLY A 10 -11.97 -12.60 9.18
C GLY A 10 -10.58 -11.94 9.21
N ALA A 11 -9.94 -11.86 10.38
CA ALA A 11 -8.59 -11.32 10.52
C ALA A 11 -7.52 -12.33 10.06
N VAL A 12 -7.77 -13.62 10.29
CA VAL A 12 -6.96 -14.70 9.74
C VAL A 12 -7.07 -14.69 8.21
N LEU A 13 -8.22 -14.47 7.57
CA LEU A 13 -8.31 -14.47 6.09
C LEU A 13 -7.49 -13.37 5.38
N LEU A 14 -7.13 -12.27 6.04
CA LEU A 14 -6.26 -11.23 5.45
C LEU A 14 -4.77 -11.50 5.70
N ALA A 15 -4.39 -11.93 6.91
CA ALA A 15 -3.00 -12.31 7.23
C ALA A 15 -2.62 -13.68 6.62
N VAL A 16 -3.55 -14.63 6.64
CA VAL A 16 -3.47 -15.94 5.99
C VAL A 16 -3.81 -15.85 4.51
N GLY A 17 -4.58 -14.86 4.03
CA GLY A 17 -4.71 -14.60 2.59
C GLY A 17 -3.36 -14.31 1.92
N PHE A 18 -2.49 -13.56 2.61
CA PHE A 18 -1.09 -13.37 2.21
C PHE A 18 -0.19 -14.58 2.52
N GLY A 19 -0.37 -15.24 3.67
CA GLY A 19 0.43 -16.41 4.09
C GLY A 19 0.14 -17.73 3.35
N LEU A 20 -1.13 -18.16 3.25
CA LEU A 20 -1.59 -19.31 2.46
C LEU A 20 -1.54 -19.03 0.95
N GLY A 21 -1.73 -17.78 0.51
CA GLY A 21 -1.53 -17.39 -0.88
C GLY A 21 -0.10 -17.62 -1.38
N ARG A 22 0.90 -17.52 -0.47
CA ARG A 22 2.30 -17.89 -0.71
C ARG A 22 2.51 -19.43 -0.81
N ALA A 23 1.64 -20.23 -0.19
CA ALA A 23 1.82 -21.67 -0.07
C ALA A 23 1.25 -22.48 -1.25
N THR A 24 0.31 -21.94 -2.03
CA THR A 24 -0.38 -22.71 -3.09
C THR A 24 -0.45 -22.04 -4.47
N ALA A 25 0.02 -20.80 -4.61
CA ALA A 25 0.12 -20.13 -5.92
C ALA A 25 1.59 -19.75 -6.17
N PRO A 26 2.22 -20.17 -7.29
CA PRO A 26 3.50 -19.57 -7.67
C PRO A 26 3.31 -18.05 -7.77
N GLY A 27 4.29 -17.30 -7.25
CA GLY A 27 4.30 -15.85 -7.41
C GLY A 27 4.21 -15.48 -8.90
N PRO A 28 3.65 -14.31 -9.24
CA PRO A 28 3.59 -13.88 -10.63
C PRO A 28 4.98 -13.96 -11.28
N ASP A 29 5.06 -14.63 -12.42
CA ASP A 29 6.28 -14.70 -13.21
C ASP A 29 6.46 -13.37 -13.94
N PHE A 30 7.43 -12.58 -13.46
CA PHE A 30 7.77 -11.30 -14.04
C PHE A 30 8.86 -11.38 -15.11
N SER A 31 9.42 -12.57 -15.39
CA SER A 31 10.51 -12.75 -16.37
C SER A 31 10.13 -12.35 -17.80
N GLN A 32 8.83 -12.36 -18.09
CA GLN A 32 8.23 -11.92 -19.36
C GLN A 32 8.15 -10.40 -19.52
N PHE A 33 8.38 -9.62 -18.45
CA PHE A 33 8.35 -8.16 -18.49
C PHE A 33 9.78 -7.62 -18.49
N SER A 34 10.10 -6.83 -19.51
CA SER A 34 11.42 -6.19 -19.64
C SER A 34 11.22 -4.68 -19.68
N ALA A 35 11.83 -3.98 -18.74
CA ALA A 35 12.05 -2.53 -18.86
C ALA A 35 13.12 -2.29 -19.94
N SER A 36 13.00 -1.20 -20.69
CA SER A 36 13.99 -0.83 -21.72
C SER A 36 15.39 -0.67 -21.14
N THR A 37 16.39 -0.81 -22.00
CA THR A 37 17.81 -0.60 -21.70
C THR A 37 18.03 0.73 -20.97
N PRO A 38 18.89 0.78 -19.93
CA PRO A 38 19.26 2.02 -19.26
C PRO A 38 19.77 3.04 -20.28
N VAL A 39 19.27 4.28 -20.21
CA VAL A 39 19.89 5.39 -20.93
C VAL A 39 21.19 5.69 -20.17
N GLY A 40 22.31 5.75 -20.88
CA GLY A 40 23.58 6.21 -20.29
C GLY A 40 23.41 7.58 -19.59
N LYS A 41 24.35 7.97 -18.71
CA LYS A 41 24.30 9.20 -17.87
C LYS A 41 23.28 10.26 -18.36
N PRO A 42 22.07 10.31 -17.78
CA PRO A 42 21.00 11.09 -18.39
C PRO A 42 21.19 12.57 -18.09
N THR A 43 21.33 13.40 -19.13
CA THR A 43 21.40 14.86 -19.01
C THR A 43 20.26 15.59 -19.71
N ASP A 44 19.45 14.90 -20.51
CA ASP A 44 18.35 15.50 -21.28
C ASP A 44 16.98 15.08 -20.73
N PRO A 45 16.20 16.01 -20.15
CA PRO A 45 14.85 15.77 -19.68
C PRO A 45 13.89 15.24 -20.76
N VAL A 46 14.06 15.65 -22.02
CA VAL A 46 13.18 15.23 -23.12
C VAL A 46 13.40 13.75 -23.42
N ALA A 47 14.66 13.32 -23.51
CA ALA A 47 14.99 11.90 -23.69
C ALA A 47 14.49 11.02 -22.53
N LEU A 48 14.62 11.50 -21.28
CA LEU A 48 14.12 10.78 -20.09
C LEU A 48 12.60 10.58 -20.14
N TRP A 49 11.86 11.64 -20.45
CA TRP A 49 10.40 11.57 -20.57
C TRP A 49 9.97 10.67 -21.74
N GLY A 50 10.66 10.76 -22.88
CA GLY A 50 10.44 9.91 -24.04
C GLY A 50 10.59 8.42 -23.71
N LYS A 51 11.69 8.04 -23.04
CA LYS A 51 11.89 6.67 -22.57
C LYS A 51 10.76 6.21 -21.64
N PHE A 52 10.39 7.03 -20.64
CA PHE A 52 9.30 6.67 -19.72
C PHE A 52 7.99 6.38 -20.47
N ALA A 53 7.64 7.20 -21.46
CA ALA A 53 6.44 6.98 -22.27
C ALA A 53 6.53 5.70 -23.11
N ASP A 54 7.70 5.41 -23.71
CA ASP A 54 7.94 4.19 -24.48
C ASP A 54 7.91 2.91 -23.62
N ASP A 55 8.48 2.98 -22.42
CA ASP A 55 8.41 1.92 -21.42
C ASP A 55 6.98 1.67 -20.97
N LEU A 56 6.22 2.72 -20.65
CA LEU A 56 4.82 2.60 -20.25
C LEU A 56 3.96 1.99 -21.37
N ARG A 57 4.16 2.41 -22.62
CA ARG A 57 3.50 1.84 -23.79
C ARG A 57 3.79 0.35 -23.90
N THR A 58 5.07 -0.04 -23.80
CA THR A 58 5.51 -1.44 -23.86
C THR A 58 4.90 -2.25 -22.73
N ALA A 59 4.90 -1.71 -21.51
CA ALA A 59 4.35 -2.35 -20.33
C ALA A 59 2.85 -2.60 -20.45
N GLY A 60 2.09 -1.60 -20.87
CA GLY A 60 0.65 -1.73 -21.10
C GLY A 60 0.35 -2.80 -22.14
N GLN A 61 1.09 -2.84 -23.24
CA GLN A 61 0.93 -3.87 -24.28
C GLN A 61 1.19 -5.28 -23.76
N GLN A 62 2.26 -5.46 -22.97
CA GLN A 62 2.60 -6.75 -22.37
C GLN A 62 1.53 -7.22 -21.38
N VAL A 63 1.07 -6.34 -20.48
CA VAL A 63 0.03 -6.69 -19.49
C VAL A 63 -1.31 -7.00 -20.16
N LEU A 64 -1.70 -6.28 -21.22
CA LEU A 64 -2.92 -6.57 -22.00
C LEU A 64 -2.81 -7.86 -22.82
N ALA A 65 -1.61 -8.32 -23.14
CA ALA A 65 -1.40 -9.57 -23.85
C ALA A 65 -1.68 -10.81 -22.99
N THR A 66 -1.58 -10.70 -21.66
CA THR A 66 -1.77 -11.83 -20.72
C THR A 66 -3.21 -11.97 -20.22
N TYR A 67 -4.09 -11.01 -20.51
CA TYR A 67 -5.48 -10.99 -20.02
C TYR A 67 -6.45 -11.66 -21.01
N PRO A 68 -7.41 -12.48 -20.56
CA PRO A 68 -8.43 -13.07 -21.44
C PRO A 68 -9.25 -11.98 -22.14
N ARG A 69 -9.50 -12.15 -23.44
CA ARG A 69 -10.07 -11.12 -24.32
C ARG A 69 -11.55 -11.35 -24.65
N GLU A 70 -12.41 -11.39 -23.65
CA GLU A 70 -13.86 -11.64 -23.74
C GLU A 70 -14.58 -10.70 -22.75
N PRO A 71 -15.90 -10.46 -22.85
CA PRO A 71 -16.62 -9.48 -23.69
C PRO A 71 -16.04 -8.03 -23.72
N GLU A 72 -16.62 -7.14 -24.54
CA GLU A 72 -16.17 -5.73 -24.68
C GLU A 72 -16.09 -4.96 -23.35
N ILE A 73 -16.95 -5.28 -22.39
CA ILE A 73 -16.93 -4.65 -21.06
C ILE A 73 -15.62 -4.94 -20.32
N ASP A 74 -15.09 -6.16 -20.39
CA ASP A 74 -13.84 -6.51 -19.70
C ASP A 74 -12.63 -5.85 -20.37
N LYS A 75 -12.67 -5.65 -21.70
CA LYS A 75 -11.65 -4.87 -22.41
C LYS A 75 -11.65 -3.41 -21.96
N ALA A 76 -12.84 -2.79 -21.87
CA ALA A 76 -12.98 -1.42 -21.38
C ALA A 76 -12.53 -1.30 -19.92
N GLU A 77 -12.91 -2.27 -19.08
CA GLU A 77 -12.52 -2.34 -17.68
C GLU A 77 -11.02 -2.57 -17.50
N ALA A 78 -10.38 -3.38 -18.35
CA ALA A 78 -8.94 -3.58 -18.35
C ALA A 78 -8.19 -2.27 -18.63
N LEU A 79 -8.66 -1.46 -19.59
CA LEU A 79 -8.06 -0.15 -19.87
C LEU A 79 -8.24 0.82 -18.69
N ARG A 80 -9.44 0.85 -18.08
CA ARG A 80 -9.69 1.64 -16.87
C ARG A 80 -8.79 1.22 -15.72
N TYR A 81 -8.65 -0.08 -15.50
CA TYR A 81 -7.76 -0.65 -14.49
C TYR A 81 -6.30 -0.29 -14.75
N LEU A 82 -5.80 -0.40 -15.99
CA LEU A 82 -4.42 0.01 -16.28
C LEU A 82 -4.17 1.48 -15.97
N LEU A 83 -5.12 2.37 -16.29
CA LEU A 83 -5.01 3.79 -15.94
C LEU A 83 -4.92 4.00 -14.42
N GLN A 84 -5.74 3.28 -13.65
CA GLN A 84 -5.67 3.28 -12.18
C GLN A 84 -4.30 2.77 -11.69
N GLN A 85 -3.75 1.73 -12.32
CA GLN A 85 -2.46 1.17 -11.94
C GLN A 85 -1.28 2.07 -12.28
N VAL A 86 -1.35 2.85 -13.38
CA VAL A 86 -0.38 3.91 -13.67
C VAL A 86 -0.43 4.97 -12.57
N GLN A 87 -1.62 5.45 -12.21
CA GLN A 87 -1.78 6.43 -11.13
C GLN A 87 -1.24 5.89 -9.80
N ALA A 88 -1.56 4.64 -9.45
CA ALA A 88 -1.13 4.02 -8.20
C ALA A 88 0.39 3.80 -8.15
N ALA A 89 1.01 3.36 -9.25
CA ALA A 89 2.46 3.18 -9.33
C ALA A 89 3.21 4.52 -9.21
N SER A 90 2.78 5.54 -9.97
CA SER A 90 3.34 6.89 -9.89
C SER A 90 3.19 7.48 -8.48
N GLY A 91 1.99 7.40 -7.90
CA GLY A 91 1.74 7.87 -6.55
C GLY A 91 2.62 7.17 -5.51
N ALA A 92 2.74 5.84 -5.59
CA ALA A 92 3.57 5.06 -4.68
C ALA A 92 5.04 5.48 -4.71
N MET A 93 5.60 5.75 -5.90
CA MET A 93 7.02 6.13 -6.03
C MET A 93 7.26 7.60 -5.70
N LEU A 94 6.32 8.50 -6.05
CA LEU A 94 6.37 9.91 -5.67
C LEU A 94 6.35 10.09 -4.14
N MET A 95 5.52 9.31 -3.43
CA MET A 95 5.45 9.36 -1.96
C MET A 95 6.73 8.88 -1.25
N ARG A 96 7.59 8.12 -1.96
CA ARG A 96 8.85 7.60 -1.42
C ARG A 96 10.04 8.52 -1.71
N GLN A 97 9.83 9.67 -2.35
CA GLN A 97 10.86 10.68 -2.50
C GLN A 97 11.26 11.23 -1.12
N THR A 98 12.56 11.45 -0.94
CA THR A 98 13.13 11.90 0.33
C THR A 98 12.74 13.35 0.62
N GLY A 99 12.56 13.67 1.91
CA GLY A 99 12.31 15.04 2.37
C GLY A 99 10.85 15.43 2.57
N GLU A 100 9.91 14.65 2.02
CA GLU A 100 8.50 14.89 2.25
C GLU A 100 8.07 14.42 3.66
N PRO A 101 7.19 15.19 4.35
CA PRO A 101 6.62 14.74 5.62
C PRO A 101 5.85 13.42 5.44
N ALA A 102 5.96 12.54 6.42
CA ALA A 102 5.20 11.28 6.46
C ALA A 102 3.72 11.57 6.75
N LEU A 103 2.97 11.93 5.70
CA LEU A 103 1.54 12.21 5.79
C LEU A 103 0.72 10.96 5.52
N LEU A 104 -0.30 10.72 6.35
CA LEU A 104 -1.34 9.76 6.04
C LEU A 104 -2.17 10.24 4.86
N ARG A 105 -2.34 9.35 3.88
CA ARG A 105 -3.10 9.62 2.66
C ARG A 105 -4.18 8.56 2.50
N LEU A 106 -5.35 8.99 2.04
CA LEU A 106 -6.43 8.08 1.71
C LEU A 106 -6.01 7.18 0.54
N GLY A 107 -6.11 5.88 0.74
CA GLY A 107 -5.89 4.84 -0.26
C GLY A 107 -7.19 4.12 -0.63
N ALA A 108 -7.08 3.17 -1.57
CA ALA A 108 -8.16 2.27 -1.98
C ALA A 108 -9.51 2.96 -2.22
N THR A 109 -9.48 4.03 -3.02
CA THR A 109 -10.66 4.74 -3.50
C THR A 109 -11.14 4.18 -4.83
N THR A 110 -12.19 4.76 -5.43
CA THR A 110 -12.57 4.48 -6.82
C THR A 110 -11.43 4.72 -7.83
N LEU A 111 -10.38 5.46 -7.45
CA LEU A 111 -9.18 5.71 -8.26
C LEU A 111 -8.07 4.68 -8.01
N ASN A 112 -7.97 4.13 -6.80
CA ASN A 112 -6.87 3.25 -6.37
C ASN A 112 -7.35 1.82 -6.07
N LYS A 113 -8.11 1.21 -6.99
CA LYS A 113 -8.61 -0.17 -6.83
C LYS A 113 -7.50 -1.18 -7.05
N TRP A 114 -7.25 -2.05 -6.07
CA TRP A 114 -6.20 -3.05 -6.17
C TRP A 114 -6.42 -4.22 -5.22
N GLY A 115 -6.61 -5.42 -5.78
CA GLY A 115 -6.44 -6.66 -5.03
C GLY A 115 -7.50 -6.97 -3.96
N LEU A 116 -8.76 -7.08 -4.38
CA LEU A 116 -9.90 -7.36 -3.47
C LEU A 116 -10.03 -6.33 -2.35
N ASP A 117 -9.90 -5.05 -2.69
CA ASP A 117 -10.17 -3.95 -1.78
C ASP A 117 -11.60 -4.04 -1.25
N ALA A 118 -11.76 -3.92 0.07
CA ALA A 118 -13.07 -4.02 0.70
C ALA A 118 -13.86 -2.72 0.46
N ALA A 119 -15.07 -2.85 -0.10
CA ALA A 119 -15.97 -1.72 -0.34
C ALA A 119 -16.37 -0.99 0.95
N ASP A 120 -16.34 -1.71 2.08
CA ASP A 120 -16.72 -1.21 3.39
C ASP A 120 -15.53 -0.74 4.23
N ALA A 121 -14.39 -0.43 3.59
CA ALA A 121 -13.19 -0.02 4.31
C ALA A 121 -12.64 1.33 3.85
N LYS A 122 -12.18 2.11 4.84
CA LYS A 122 -11.34 3.29 4.64
C LYS A 122 -9.90 2.93 4.94
N TYR A 123 -9.07 2.96 3.91
CA TYR A 123 -7.64 2.68 4.01
C TYR A 123 -6.88 4.00 4.00
N MET A 124 -5.95 4.17 4.93
CA MET A 124 -4.99 5.26 4.91
C MET A 124 -3.59 4.67 5.01
N GLY A 125 -2.65 5.28 4.29
CA GLY A 125 -1.27 4.83 4.27
C GLY A 125 -0.29 5.99 4.30
N ALA A 126 0.89 5.73 4.86
CA ALA A 126 2.04 6.62 4.78
C ALA A 126 3.31 5.78 4.57
N VAL A 127 4.27 6.35 3.84
CA VAL A 127 5.63 5.80 3.80
C VAL A 127 6.33 6.17 5.11
N VAL A 128 7.00 5.21 5.72
CA VAL A 128 7.83 5.41 6.91
C VAL A 128 9.24 4.92 6.67
N ASP A 129 10.20 5.57 7.33
CA ASP A 129 11.61 5.19 7.37
C ASP A 129 11.85 4.38 8.65
N SER A 130 12.31 3.14 8.51
CA SER A 130 12.51 2.23 9.66
C SER A 130 13.60 2.68 10.64
N THR A 131 14.38 3.71 10.30
CA THR A 131 15.34 4.35 11.20
C THR A 131 14.71 5.44 12.07
N GLY A 132 13.52 5.93 11.70
CA GLY A 132 12.85 7.04 12.36
C GLY A 132 11.95 6.62 13.53
N THR A 133 11.60 7.63 14.32
CA THR A 133 10.65 7.56 15.42
C THR A 133 9.42 8.38 15.04
N TYR A 134 8.23 7.79 15.19
CA TYR A 134 6.98 8.43 14.78
C TYR A 134 5.95 8.45 15.89
N ARG A 135 5.06 9.43 15.81
CA ARG A 135 3.83 9.52 16.57
C ARG A 135 2.64 9.51 15.63
N LEU A 136 1.76 8.53 15.82
CA LEU A 136 0.42 8.55 15.28
C LEU A 136 -0.54 8.97 16.39
N HIS A 137 -1.26 10.06 16.22
CA HIS A 137 -2.22 10.54 17.21
C HIS A 137 -3.50 11.06 16.57
N GLY A 138 -4.51 11.28 17.41
CA GLY A 138 -5.78 11.86 17.00
C GLY A 138 -6.93 11.24 17.76
N LYS A 139 -8.08 11.11 17.10
CA LYS A 139 -9.31 10.61 17.70
C LYS A 139 -9.86 9.44 16.91
N VAL A 140 -10.08 8.32 17.58
CA VAL A 140 -10.72 7.17 16.93
C VAL A 140 -12.14 7.51 16.51
N GLY A 141 -12.54 6.97 15.36
CA GLY A 141 -13.91 7.01 14.90
C GLY A 141 -14.78 5.98 15.61
N SER A 142 -15.93 5.69 15.01
CA SER A 142 -16.85 4.64 15.49
C SER A 142 -16.91 3.44 14.53
N ALA A 143 -15.91 3.28 13.67
CA ALA A 143 -15.82 2.14 12.76
C ALA A 143 -15.86 0.81 13.53
N ARG A 144 -16.60 -0.17 13.00
CA ARG A 144 -16.77 -1.48 13.63
C ARG A 144 -15.46 -2.22 13.86
N LEU A 145 -14.50 -2.10 12.93
CA LEU A 145 -13.14 -2.62 13.08
C LEU A 145 -12.12 -1.52 12.76
N PHE A 146 -11.03 -1.53 13.50
CA PHE A 146 -9.92 -0.60 13.35
C PHE A 146 -8.59 -1.34 13.52
N ALA A 147 -7.60 -1.02 12.70
CA ALA A 147 -6.24 -1.51 12.86
C ALA A 147 -5.20 -0.50 12.36
N VAL A 148 -4.08 -0.41 13.06
CA VAL A 148 -2.83 0.22 12.60
C VAL A 148 -1.77 -0.87 12.46
N GLN A 149 -1.08 -0.90 11.33
CA GLN A 149 -0.12 -1.96 11.01
C GLN A 149 1.12 -1.40 10.29
N LEU A 150 2.30 -1.83 10.73
CA LEU A 150 3.55 -1.65 9.99
C LEU A 150 3.72 -2.77 8.96
N SER A 151 4.17 -2.40 7.77
CA SER A 151 4.30 -3.33 6.65
C SER A 151 5.32 -2.88 5.63
N THR A 152 5.59 -3.75 4.65
CA THR A 152 6.19 -3.39 3.37
C THR A 152 5.10 -3.53 2.31
N GLN A 153 4.75 -2.45 1.61
CA GLN A 153 3.69 -2.43 0.56
C GLN A 153 4.25 -2.48 -0.87
N VAL A 154 5.46 -3.00 -0.99
CA VAL A 154 6.09 -3.42 -2.24
C VAL A 154 6.51 -4.89 -2.06
N MET A 155 6.67 -5.64 -3.16
CA MET A 155 7.12 -7.04 -3.08
C MET A 155 8.40 -7.14 -2.23
N PRO A 156 8.47 -8.07 -1.25
CA PRO A 156 7.65 -9.27 -1.08
C PRO A 156 6.29 -9.14 -0.36
N TYR A 157 5.85 -7.95 0.05
CA TYR A 157 4.67 -7.70 0.90
C TYR A 157 4.70 -8.44 2.24
N GLU A 158 5.04 -7.71 3.30
CA GLU A 158 5.19 -8.30 4.63
C GLU A 158 4.54 -7.40 5.70
N ALA A 159 4.00 -8.03 6.74
CA ALA A 159 3.43 -7.34 7.90
C ALA A 159 4.34 -7.58 9.11
N TYR A 160 4.50 -6.57 9.94
CA TYR A 160 5.41 -6.61 11.09
C TYR A 160 4.62 -6.53 12.39
N ASP A 161 4.47 -5.33 12.95
CA ASP A 161 3.72 -5.11 14.19
C ASP A 161 2.38 -4.41 13.91
N GLU A 162 1.41 -4.65 14.78
CA GLU A 162 0.05 -4.13 14.64
C GLU A 162 -0.68 -3.93 15.98
N ILE A 163 -1.58 -2.95 15.98
CA ILE A 163 -2.52 -2.71 17.07
C ILE A 163 -3.92 -2.55 16.51
N THR A 164 -4.87 -3.23 17.14
CA THR A 164 -6.28 -3.30 16.77
C THR A 164 -7.12 -2.48 17.74
N GLY A 165 -8.33 -2.09 17.33
CA GLY A 165 -9.19 -1.20 18.13
C GLY A 165 -9.55 -1.74 19.52
N ASP A 166 -9.57 -3.05 19.72
CA ASP A 166 -9.78 -3.71 21.02
C ASP A 166 -8.56 -3.65 21.95
N ARG A 167 -7.36 -3.39 21.41
CA ARG A 167 -6.10 -3.25 22.15
C ARG A 167 -5.64 -1.80 22.27
N LEU A 168 -6.16 -0.91 21.42
CA LEU A 168 -5.81 0.51 21.43
C LEU A 168 -6.35 1.19 22.69
N GLN A 169 -5.46 1.75 23.49
CA GLN A 169 -5.80 2.56 24.64
C GLN A 169 -6.19 3.96 24.17
N THR A 170 -7.34 4.44 24.67
CA THR A 170 -7.88 5.77 24.40
C THR A 170 -8.28 6.44 25.72
N ASP A 171 -8.35 7.77 25.72
CA ASP A 171 -9.02 8.50 26.80
C ASP A 171 -10.56 8.40 26.68
N ALA A 172 -11.28 8.97 27.65
CA ALA A 172 -12.74 8.95 27.67
C ALA A 172 -13.40 9.70 26.48
N ALA A 173 -12.65 10.55 25.78
CA ALA A 173 -13.11 11.28 24.61
C ALA A 173 -12.73 10.58 23.29
N GLY A 174 -12.05 9.43 23.34
CA GLY A 174 -11.59 8.66 22.19
C GLY A 174 -10.26 9.16 21.59
N ASN A 175 -9.52 10.04 22.29
CA ASN A 175 -8.21 10.45 21.82
C ASN A 175 -7.18 9.35 22.10
N PHE A 176 -6.21 9.20 21.21
CA PHE A 176 -5.10 8.27 21.40
C PHE A 176 -3.78 8.88 20.96
N GLU A 177 -2.72 8.32 21.51
CA GLU A 177 -1.34 8.52 21.08
C GLU A 177 -0.69 7.14 20.92
N LEU A 178 -0.03 6.93 19.79
CA LEU A 178 0.69 5.73 19.45
C LEU A 178 2.13 6.10 19.05
N LEU A 179 3.08 5.63 19.86
CA LEU A 179 4.50 5.69 19.53
C LEU A 179 4.87 4.57 18.58
N ILE A 180 5.63 4.87 17.55
CA ILE A 180 6.20 3.89 16.61
C ILE A 180 7.71 4.08 16.64
N ALA A 181 8.41 3.12 17.24
CA ALA A 181 9.85 3.23 17.51
C ALA A 181 10.48 1.84 17.59
N ARG A 182 11.79 1.73 17.33
CA ARG A 182 12.52 0.44 17.44
C ARG A 182 12.50 -0.11 18.86
N GLU A 183 12.69 0.77 19.83
CA GLU A 183 12.68 0.45 21.25
C GLU A 183 11.61 1.29 21.95
N LYS A 184 10.96 0.69 22.96
CA LYS A 184 10.00 1.40 23.80
C LYS A 184 10.76 2.18 24.87
N PRO A 185 10.62 3.52 24.96
CA PRO A 185 11.21 4.29 26.05
C PRO A 185 10.72 3.79 27.41
N ALA A 186 11.61 3.76 28.42
CA ALA A 186 11.32 3.18 29.72
C ALA A 186 10.19 3.92 30.48
N ASP A 187 10.00 5.20 30.18
CA ASP A 187 8.97 6.08 30.71
C ASP A 187 7.68 6.08 29.88
N TRP A 188 7.66 5.40 28.72
CA TRP A 188 6.48 5.30 27.87
C TRP A 188 5.51 4.23 28.36
N ASN A 189 4.30 4.64 28.76
CA ASN A 189 3.25 3.73 29.24
C ASN A 189 2.06 3.58 28.26
N GLY A 190 2.04 4.32 27.16
CA GLY A 190 0.96 4.32 26.18
C GLY A 190 1.08 3.23 25.11
N ASN A 191 0.24 3.37 24.07
CA ASN A 191 0.29 2.50 22.89
C ASN A 191 1.66 2.58 22.23
N TRP A 192 2.20 1.44 21.81
CA TRP A 192 3.48 1.37 21.12
C TRP A 192 3.47 0.26 20.08
N LEU A 193 4.02 0.55 18.90
CA LEU A 193 4.38 -0.44 17.89
C LEU A 193 5.90 -0.46 17.72
N ARG A 194 6.46 -1.66 17.66
CA ARG A 194 7.87 -1.87 17.39
C ARG A 194 8.15 -1.62 15.90
N MET A 195 8.98 -0.63 15.61
CA MET A 195 9.49 -0.39 14.26
C MET A 195 10.42 -1.54 13.84
N ASP A 196 10.00 -2.35 12.88
CA ASP A 196 10.85 -3.37 12.27
C ASP A 196 11.83 -2.72 11.28
N PRO A 197 13.11 -3.17 11.22
CA PRO A 197 14.09 -2.63 10.26
C PRO A 197 13.65 -2.69 8.80
N ASN A 198 12.74 -3.61 8.44
CA ASN A 198 12.25 -3.78 7.08
C ASN A 198 10.88 -3.12 6.83
N ALA A 199 10.28 -2.50 7.84
CA ALA A 199 9.02 -1.76 7.67
C ALA A 199 9.24 -0.50 6.82
N THR A 200 8.39 -0.32 5.80
CA THR A 200 8.45 0.85 4.91
C THR A 200 7.14 1.60 4.80
N ASP A 201 6.07 1.06 5.36
CA ASP A 201 4.72 1.58 5.24
C ASP A 201 3.96 1.43 6.56
N LEU A 202 3.25 2.49 6.94
CA LEU A 202 2.22 2.46 7.98
C LEU A 202 0.85 2.43 7.31
N LEU A 203 0.01 1.50 7.73
CA LEU A 203 -1.37 1.40 7.27
C LEU A 203 -2.34 1.57 8.43
N VAL A 204 -3.37 2.38 8.22
CA VAL A 204 -4.53 2.51 9.09
C VAL A 204 -5.75 2.03 8.32
N ARG A 205 -6.52 1.12 8.90
CA ARG A 205 -7.71 0.54 8.29
C ARG A 205 -8.90 0.70 9.21
N GLU A 206 -9.98 1.21 8.66
CA GLU A 206 -11.29 1.29 9.31
C GLU A 206 -12.28 0.49 8.48
N TYR A 207 -13.05 -0.39 9.09
CA TYR A 207 -14.12 -1.13 8.43
C TYR A 207 -15.45 -0.74 9.04
N TYR A 208 -16.38 -0.37 8.18
CA TYR A 208 -17.69 0.14 8.53
C TYR A 208 -18.74 -0.93 8.27
N ARG A 209 -19.72 -1.00 9.14
CA ARG A 209 -20.95 -1.74 8.92
C ARG A 209 -22.07 -0.82 8.42
N ASP A 210 -22.08 0.43 8.87
CA ASP A 210 -23.10 1.41 8.55
C ASP A 210 -22.43 2.78 8.31
N TRP A 211 -22.16 3.09 7.04
CA TRP A 211 -21.54 4.34 6.62
C TRP A 211 -22.38 5.59 6.92
N GLU A 212 -23.68 5.45 7.17
CA GLU A 212 -24.55 6.60 7.48
C GLU A 212 -24.46 7.00 8.96
N GLN A 213 -24.22 6.04 9.84
CA GLN A 213 -24.20 6.26 11.29
C GLN A 213 -22.79 6.28 11.87
N GLU A 214 -21.87 5.48 11.33
CA GLU A 214 -20.51 5.40 11.82
C GLU A 214 -19.64 6.54 11.29
N GLN A 215 -18.78 7.09 12.15
CA GLN A 215 -17.94 8.23 11.85
C GLN A 215 -16.47 7.80 11.68
N PRO A 216 -15.75 8.32 10.67
CA PRO A 216 -14.32 8.09 10.54
C PRO A 216 -13.54 8.79 11.65
N GLY A 217 -12.42 8.18 12.03
CA GLY A 217 -11.45 8.82 12.91
C GLY A 217 -10.62 9.88 12.19
N SER A 218 -9.97 10.72 13.01
CA SER A 218 -8.98 11.71 12.57
C SER A 218 -7.58 11.29 13.03
N TYR A 219 -6.63 11.28 12.10
CA TYR A 219 -5.31 10.71 12.31
C TYR A 219 -4.23 11.64 11.80
N TYR A 220 -3.21 11.87 12.62
CA TYR A 220 -2.07 12.72 12.33
C TYR A 220 -0.81 11.91 12.58
N LEU A 221 0.03 11.81 11.55
CA LEU A 221 1.33 11.15 11.63
C LEU A 221 2.42 12.20 11.63
N GLU A 222 3.32 12.08 12.60
CA GLU A 222 4.44 12.99 12.79
C GLU A 222 5.71 12.16 12.94
N ARG A 223 6.79 12.54 12.25
CA ARG A 223 8.13 12.06 12.57
C ARG A 223 8.66 12.92 13.72
N LEU A 224 9.13 12.28 14.79
CA LEU A 224 9.60 12.95 16.01
C LEU A 224 11.10 13.25 15.99
N ASP A 225 11.83 12.64 15.05
CA ASP A 225 13.29 12.75 14.92
C ASP A 225 13.74 13.14 13.52
N GLY A 226 15.01 13.54 13.43
CA GLY A 226 15.65 13.96 12.19
C GLY A 226 15.15 15.31 11.67
N GLU A 227 15.85 15.80 10.66
CA GLU A 227 15.44 16.98 9.89
C GLU A 227 14.86 16.52 8.55
N ALA A 228 13.93 17.29 8.01
CA ALA A 228 13.48 17.08 6.63
C ALA A 228 14.69 17.21 5.70
N SER A 229 14.82 16.31 4.74
CA SER A 229 15.86 16.43 3.70
C SER A 229 15.68 17.76 2.97
N THR A 230 16.78 18.52 2.88
CA THR A 230 16.85 19.77 2.12
C THR A 230 17.54 19.60 0.77
N GLU A 231 17.93 18.36 0.42
CA GLU A 231 18.61 18.09 -0.84
C GLU A 231 17.69 18.38 -2.04
N PRO A 232 18.16 19.17 -3.01
CA PRO A 232 17.37 19.48 -4.19
C PRO A 232 17.20 18.24 -5.08
N LEU A 233 16.05 18.14 -5.74
CA LEU A 233 15.83 17.13 -6.77
C LEU A 233 16.87 17.27 -7.90
N THR A 234 17.46 16.14 -8.29
CA THR A 234 18.40 16.07 -9.41
C THR A 234 17.80 15.29 -10.57
N LEU A 235 18.31 15.50 -11.79
CA LEU A 235 17.91 14.69 -12.95
C LEU A 235 18.18 13.20 -12.73
N ALA A 236 19.24 12.84 -12.01
CA ALA A 236 19.55 11.45 -11.70
C ALA A 236 18.49 10.83 -10.78
N THR A 237 18.05 11.56 -9.76
CA THR A 237 16.98 11.12 -8.85
C THR A 237 15.65 10.96 -9.61
N VAL A 238 15.31 11.91 -10.48
CA VAL A 238 14.07 11.86 -11.28
C VAL A 238 14.12 10.74 -12.32
N ALA A 239 15.27 10.51 -12.97
CA ALA A 239 15.45 9.39 -13.89
C ALA A 239 15.17 8.05 -13.19
N LYS A 240 15.74 7.87 -11.99
CA LYS A 240 15.47 6.67 -11.17
C LYS A 240 14.00 6.55 -10.80
N LEU A 241 13.35 7.65 -10.39
CA LEU A 241 11.93 7.68 -10.07
C LEU A 241 11.06 7.21 -11.25
N LEU A 242 11.36 7.65 -12.48
CA LEU A 242 10.65 7.22 -13.67
C LEU A 242 10.83 5.71 -13.93
N ASP A 243 12.05 5.19 -13.83
CA ASP A 243 12.34 3.77 -14.00
C ASP A 243 11.66 2.92 -12.90
N ASP A 244 11.75 3.33 -11.63
CA ASP A 244 11.11 2.67 -10.51
C ASP A 244 9.58 2.65 -10.65
N THR A 245 9.00 3.71 -11.22
CA THR A 245 7.54 3.79 -11.49
C THR A 245 7.11 2.73 -12.50
N ILE A 246 7.88 2.51 -13.57
CA ILE A 246 7.62 1.44 -14.53
C ILE A 246 7.76 0.07 -13.88
N GLY A 247 8.83 -0.14 -13.09
CA GLY A 247 9.01 -1.38 -12.32
C GLY A 247 7.83 -1.66 -11.40
N GLN A 248 7.36 -0.65 -10.68
CA GLN A 248 6.21 -0.77 -9.80
C GLN A 248 4.91 -1.04 -10.56
N PHE A 249 4.72 -0.43 -11.73
CA PHE A 249 3.56 -0.72 -12.59
C PHE A 249 3.55 -2.19 -13.04
N TYR A 250 4.69 -2.72 -13.51
CA TYR A 250 4.84 -4.12 -13.90
C TYR A 250 4.62 -5.09 -12.74
N LEU A 251 5.05 -4.74 -11.53
CA LEU A 251 4.80 -5.57 -10.35
C LEU A 251 3.32 -5.55 -9.96
N ARG A 252 2.66 -4.39 -10.01
CA ARG A 252 1.30 -4.22 -9.48
C ARG A 252 0.19 -4.67 -10.42
N ALA A 253 0.29 -4.33 -11.71
CA ALA A 253 -0.81 -4.49 -12.66
C ALA A 253 -1.20 -5.97 -12.88
N PRO A 254 -0.27 -6.89 -13.19
CA PRO A 254 -0.59 -8.30 -13.41
C PRO A 254 -0.67 -9.13 -12.12
N GLN A 255 -0.28 -8.58 -10.96
CA GLN A 255 -0.13 -9.31 -9.68
C GLN A 255 -1.31 -10.23 -9.32
N TRP A 256 -2.52 -9.76 -9.59
CA TRP A 256 -3.76 -10.44 -9.21
C TRP A 256 -4.35 -11.30 -10.32
N GLN A 257 -3.79 -11.30 -11.53
CA GLN A 257 -4.34 -12.07 -12.66
C GLN A 257 -4.40 -13.58 -12.33
N GLU A 258 -3.31 -14.16 -11.85
CA GLU A 258 -3.28 -15.59 -11.49
C GLU A 258 -4.15 -15.91 -10.28
N ARG A 259 -4.21 -15.00 -9.30
CA ARG A 259 -5.05 -15.17 -8.10
C ARG A 259 -6.54 -15.12 -8.46
N SER A 260 -6.93 -14.21 -9.36
CA SER A 260 -8.31 -14.11 -9.86
C SER A 260 -8.74 -15.37 -10.62
N LYS A 261 -7.85 -15.98 -11.42
CA LYS A 261 -8.13 -17.27 -12.08
C LYS A 261 -8.46 -18.38 -11.09
N GLN A 262 -7.83 -18.37 -9.90
CA GLN A 262 -8.13 -19.34 -8.84
C GLN A 262 -9.50 -19.06 -8.21
N LEU A 263 -9.84 -17.80 -7.95
CA LEU A 263 -11.11 -17.41 -7.32
C LEU A 263 -12.33 -17.82 -8.17
N VAL A 264 -12.25 -17.67 -9.50
CA VAL A 264 -13.34 -18.07 -10.41
C VAL A 264 -13.69 -19.56 -10.26
N ARG A 265 -12.72 -20.42 -9.92
CA ARG A 265 -12.96 -21.87 -9.73
C ARG A 265 -13.75 -22.22 -8.47
N PHE A 266 -13.83 -21.32 -7.49
CA PHE A 266 -14.54 -21.57 -6.23
C PHE A 266 -15.97 -21.01 -6.22
N VAL A 267 -16.32 -20.17 -7.20
CA VAL A 267 -17.64 -19.50 -7.30
C VAL A 267 -18.49 -20.10 -8.43
N ALA A 268 -17.88 -20.89 -9.32
CA ALA A 268 -18.55 -21.69 -10.34
C ALA A 268 -18.91 -23.09 -9.81
#